data_AF-A0A444WWH0-F1
#
_entry.id   AF-A0A444WWH0-F1
#
_cell.length_a   1.000
_cell.length_b   1.000
_cell.length_c   1.000
_cell.angle_alpha   90.00
_cell.angle_beta   90.00
_cell.angle_gamma   90.00
#
_symmetry.space_group_name_H-M   'P 1'
#
loop_
_entity.id
_entity.type
_entity.pdbx_description
1 polymer ?
#
loop_
_entity_poly.entity_id
_entity_poly.type
_entity_poly.pdbx_seq_one_letter_code
_entity_poly.pdbx_strand_id
1 'polypeptide(L)'
;MSFLTGTSKGSWQPIMTAKTNTQSYWLNWRVFLCTIWILVTLIFSSFLIWKYEHVRKKPARNNGNGGNGENLEEEAEEEEEEERTSATLYEDETWRPCLKGVHPAWLLAFRVLAFIILLVLLIVNAAVDGGRIFYYYTQWTFTSITIYFGLGSLLSIHGCYQHHKKATGDKVDNVDGDAEQGFNGDPALPQSSNAFDQDKILAAPKEHLVRQHAGTWGYIFQIIFQMNAGAVLLTDCVFWFLIVPFLTIKDYNINFLIINMHTINAVFLIGDTALNSLPFPWFRIGYFCLWTVTYVIFQWMVHACIYLWWPYTFLDLSSPYAPLWYFAVALLHIPCYGVFALIMKLKHYVLSTRYPDKYLCSR
;
A
#
# COMPACT_ATOMS: atom_id res chain seq x y z
N MET A 1 -1.59 11.44 62.17
CA MET A 1 -2.82 11.75 61.42
C MET A 1 -2.41 12.71 60.30
N SER A 2 -2.09 12.26 59.09
CA SER A 2 -3.01 12.04 57.95
C SER A 2 -3.97 13.23 57.77
N PHE A 3 -4.09 13.91 56.64
CA PHE A 3 -4.35 13.35 55.31
C PHE A 3 -3.95 14.33 54.19
N LEU A 4 -3.48 13.74 53.08
CA LEU A 4 -3.38 14.30 51.74
C LEU A 4 -4.76 14.66 51.15
N THR A 5 -4.80 15.71 50.35
CA THR A 5 -5.64 15.87 49.13
C THR A 5 -4.76 16.68 48.15
N GLY A 6 -4.34 16.23 46.97
CA GLY A 6 -5.00 15.46 45.91
C GLY A 6 -5.41 16.47 44.83
N THR A 7 -4.73 16.61 43.69
CA THR A 7 -4.87 15.72 42.53
C THR A 7 -3.87 16.12 41.44
N SER A 8 -2.86 15.29 41.15
CA SER A 8 -2.11 15.40 39.90
C SER A 8 -2.87 14.67 38.80
N LYS A 9 -3.24 15.36 37.71
CA LYS A 9 -3.72 14.73 36.48
C LYS A 9 -2.67 13.72 36.00
N GLY A 10 -2.94 12.44 36.21
CA GLY A 10 -1.99 11.36 35.94
C GLY A 10 -1.88 11.08 34.46
N SER A 11 -0.80 11.52 33.81
CA SER A 11 -0.28 10.80 32.65
C SER A 11 0.34 9.51 33.17
N TRP A 12 -0.15 8.35 32.73
CA TRP A 12 0.47 7.07 33.05
C TRP A 12 1.82 6.99 32.31
N GLN A 13 2.88 7.52 32.91
CA GLN A 13 4.24 7.21 32.52
C GLN A 13 4.56 5.86 33.17
N PRO A 14 4.66 4.75 32.42
CA PRO A 14 5.10 3.49 33.01
C PRO A 14 6.46 3.71 33.70
N ILE A 15 6.60 3.19 34.92
CA ILE A 15 7.87 3.28 35.66
C ILE A 15 8.96 2.65 34.78
N MET A 16 10.02 3.39 34.48
CA MET A 16 11.15 2.87 33.72
C MET A 16 11.91 1.85 34.59
N THR A 17 11.58 0.57 34.45
CA THR A 17 12.09 -0.49 35.32
C THR A 17 13.50 -0.95 34.94
N ALA A 18 13.89 -0.84 33.66
CA ALA A 18 15.18 -1.31 33.16
C ALA A 18 15.92 -0.24 32.34
N LYS A 19 17.24 -0.10 32.56
CA LYS A 19 18.11 0.75 31.73
C LYS A 19 18.35 0.09 30.38
N THR A 20 17.56 0.46 29.38
CA THR A 20 17.62 -0.09 28.02
C THR A 20 18.94 0.18 27.30
N ASN A 21 19.67 1.23 27.70
CA ASN A 21 20.96 1.60 27.11
C ASN A 21 22.18 0.86 27.70
N THR A 22 21.98 -0.18 28.53
CA THR A 22 23.08 -0.98 29.09
C THR A 22 23.25 -2.31 28.36
N GLN A 23 24.49 -2.78 28.23
CA GLN A 23 24.80 -4.04 27.55
C GLN A 23 24.09 -5.26 28.19
N SER A 24 23.93 -5.25 29.51
CA SER A 24 23.22 -6.31 30.25
C SER A 24 21.76 -6.48 29.86
N TYR A 25 21.10 -5.42 29.37
CA TYR A 25 19.73 -5.49 28.90
C TYR A 25 19.62 -6.30 27.60
N TRP A 26 20.58 -6.09 26.68
CA TRP A 26 20.61 -6.72 25.35
C TRP A 26 21.19 -8.13 25.37
N LEU A 27 22.11 -8.43 26.28
CA LEU A 27 22.68 -9.77 26.48
C LEU A 27 21.75 -10.68 27.30
N ASN A 28 20.53 -10.85 26.82
CA ASN A 28 19.50 -11.67 27.45
C ASN A 28 19.01 -12.74 26.46
N TRP A 29 18.83 -13.98 26.92
CA TRP A 29 18.32 -15.08 26.09
C TRP A 29 16.94 -14.77 25.47
N ARG A 30 16.13 -13.93 26.14
CA ARG A 30 14.86 -13.45 25.60
C ARG A 30 15.04 -12.56 24.37
N VAL A 31 16.05 -11.69 24.40
CA VAL A 31 16.42 -10.85 23.25
C VAL A 31 16.85 -11.73 22.09
N PHE A 32 17.66 -12.76 22.35
CA PHE A 32 18.06 -13.73 21.33
C PHE A 32 16.85 -14.42 20.66
N LEU A 33 15.86 -14.86 21.43
CA LEU A 33 14.62 -15.42 20.86
C LEU A 33 13.80 -14.39 20.06
N CYS A 34 13.71 -13.16 20.53
CA CYS A 34 13.04 -12.09 19.78
C CYS A 34 13.77 -11.80 18.46
N THR A 35 15.11 -11.81 18.47
CA THR A 35 15.94 -11.66 17.26
C THR A 35 15.68 -12.81 16.28
N ILE A 36 15.56 -14.04 16.75
CA ILE A 36 15.20 -15.19 15.88
C ILE A 36 13.86 -14.93 15.19
N TRP A 37 12.83 -14.49 15.92
CA TRP A 37 11.53 -14.19 15.32
C TRP A 37 11.62 -13.10 14.25
N ILE A 38 12.34 -12.01 14.53
CA ILE A 38 12.57 -10.94 13.56
C ILE A 38 13.29 -11.46 12.31
N LEU A 39 14.33 -12.28 12.48
CA LEU A 39 15.08 -12.86 11.36
C LEU A 39 14.22 -13.82 10.54
N VAL A 40 13.41 -14.66 11.18
CA VAL A 40 12.47 -15.56 10.48
C VAL A 40 11.48 -14.74 9.66
N THR A 41 10.88 -13.69 10.23
CA THR A 41 9.97 -12.81 9.50
C THR A 41 10.67 -12.09 8.35
N LEU A 42 11.89 -11.60 8.56
CA LEU A 42 12.71 -10.93 7.53
C LEU A 42 13.03 -11.87 6.36
N ILE A 43 13.49 -13.08 6.66
CA ILE A 43 13.85 -14.10 5.64
C ILE A 43 12.60 -14.51 4.87
N PHE A 44 11.51 -14.84 5.57
CA PHE A 44 10.25 -15.23 4.93
C PHE A 44 9.70 -14.13 4.02
N SER A 45 9.70 -12.89 4.49
CA SER A 45 9.19 -11.75 3.70
C SER A 45 10.06 -11.47 2.48
N SER A 46 11.38 -11.53 2.64
CA SER A 46 12.34 -11.35 1.54
C SER A 46 12.22 -12.48 0.52
N PHE A 47 12.02 -13.71 0.98
CA PHE A 47 11.80 -14.87 0.12
C PHE A 47 10.50 -14.74 -0.69
N LEU A 48 9.39 -14.32 -0.07
CA LEU A 48 8.14 -14.07 -0.79
C LEU A 48 8.32 -13.00 -1.88
N ILE A 49 8.90 -11.85 -1.53
CA ILE A 49 9.12 -10.78 -2.51
C ILE A 49 10.03 -11.25 -3.63
N TRP A 50 11.14 -11.92 -3.29
CA TRP A 50 12.07 -12.46 -4.27
C TRP A 50 11.39 -13.48 -5.19
N LYS A 51 10.68 -14.47 -4.64
CA LYS A 51 9.98 -15.50 -5.42
C LYS A 51 9.04 -14.85 -6.44
N TYR A 52 8.15 -13.96 -6.01
CA TYR A 52 7.07 -13.48 -6.86
C TYR A 52 7.45 -12.28 -7.75
N GLU A 53 8.38 -11.41 -7.34
CA GLU A 53 8.81 -10.28 -8.18
C GLU A 53 10.01 -10.58 -9.08
N HIS A 54 10.92 -11.47 -8.67
CA HIS A 54 12.07 -11.85 -9.50
C HIS A 54 11.66 -12.79 -10.63
N VAL A 55 10.79 -13.76 -10.33
CA VAL A 55 10.28 -14.70 -11.35
C VAL A 55 9.51 -13.97 -12.44
N ARG A 56 8.84 -12.85 -12.12
CA ARG A 56 8.19 -11.97 -13.09
C ARG A 56 9.14 -11.37 -14.14
N LYS A 57 10.42 -11.20 -13.84
CA LYS A 57 11.40 -10.64 -14.79
C LYS A 57 11.92 -11.68 -15.80
N LYS A 58 11.68 -12.97 -15.60
CA LYS A 58 12.04 -13.99 -16.57
C LYS A 58 10.90 -14.11 -17.59
N PRO A 59 11.10 -13.77 -18.87
CA PRO A 59 10.14 -14.15 -19.89
C PRO A 59 10.01 -15.68 -19.87
N ALA A 60 8.77 -16.18 -19.91
CA ALA A 60 8.48 -17.59 -20.03
C ALA A 60 9.29 -18.13 -21.22
N ARG A 61 10.35 -18.88 -20.91
CA ARG A 61 11.14 -19.55 -21.91
C ARG A 61 10.28 -20.72 -22.34
N ASN A 62 9.66 -20.61 -23.52
CA ASN A 62 8.93 -21.70 -24.17
C ASN A 62 9.76 -22.98 -24.06
N ASN A 63 9.45 -23.81 -23.07
CA ASN A 63 10.05 -25.12 -22.92
C ASN A 63 8.95 -26.10 -23.30
N GLY A 64 8.71 -26.20 -24.60
CA GLY A 64 7.99 -27.33 -25.16
C GLY A 64 8.85 -28.57 -24.92
N ASN A 65 8.54 -29.33 -23.89
CA ASN A 65 8.73 -30.77 -23.90
C ASN A 65 7.87 -31.40 -22.82
N GLY A 66 6.78 -32.03 -23.26
CA GLY A 66 5.87 -32.81 -22.43
C GLY A 66 6.56 -34.02 -21.81
N GLY A 67 6.01 -34.45 -20.68
CA GLY A 67 6.61 -35.51 -19.88
C GLY A 67 5.83 -35.84 -18.62
N ASN A 68 4.58 -36.30 -18.76
CA ASN A 68 3.85 -37.27 -17.93
C ASN A 68 4.11 -37.30 -16.40
N GLY A 69 4.25 -36.13 -15.78
CA GLY A 69 4.14 -35.89 -14.33
C GLY A 69 3.07 -34.83 -14.03
N GLU A 70 2.09 -34.71 -14.93
CA GLU A 70 1.54 -33.42 -15.39
C GLU A 70 0.57 -32.72 -14.42
N ASN A 71 -0.27 -33.42 -13.66
CA ASN A 71 -1.38 -32.73 -12.97
C ASN A 71 -0.98 -31.80 -11.80
N LEU A 72 0.01 -32.16 -10.97
CA LEU A 72 0.39 -31.35 -9.79
C LEU A 72 1.36 -30.21 -10.14
N GLU A 73 2.18 -30.41 -11.18
CA GLU A 73 3.10 -29.37 -11.68
C GLU A 73 2.35 -28.38 -12.58
N GLU A 74 1.40 -28.84 -13.40
CA GLU A 74 0.51 -27.95 -14.18
C GLU A 74 -0.38 -27.10 -13.28
N GLU A 75 -1.03 -27.68 -12.25
CA GLU A 75 -1.83 -26.88 -11.30
C GLU A 75 -1.00 -25.80 -10.60
N ALA A 76 0.24 -26.13 -10.19
CA ALA A 76 1.14 -25.15 -9.57
C ALA A 76 1.63 -24.09 -10.56
N GLU A 77 1.87 -24.45 -11.83
CA GLU A 77 2.25 -23.51 -12.88
C GLU A 77 1.10 -22.58 -13.28
N GLU A 78 -0.13 -23.11 -13.36
CA GLU A 78 -1.36 -22.33 -13.60
C GLU A 78 -1.63 -21.35 -12.45
N GLU A 79 -1.54 -21.80 -11.19
CA GLU A 79 -1.66 -20.92 -10.02
C GLU A 79 -0.58 -19.82 -10.03
N GLU A 80 0.66 -20.16 -10.39
CA GLU A 80 1.74 -19.17 -10.51
C GLU A 80 1.52 -18.18 -11.66
N GLU A 81 0.94 -18.61 -12.78
CA GLU A 81 0.62 -17.75 -13.91
C GLU A 81 -0.58 -16.83 -13.61
N GLU A 82 -1.61 -17.33 -12.93
CA GLU A 82 -2.74 -16.54 -12.45
C GLU A 82 -2.28 -15.51 -11.39
N GLU A 83 -1.36 -15.88 -10.50
CA GLU A 83 -0.79 -14.94 -9.53
C GLU A 83 0.10 -13.89 -10.23
N ARG A 84 0.84 -14.23 -11.29
CA ARG A 84 1.62 -13.26 -12.10
C ARG A 84 0.74 -12.29 -12.88
N THR A 85 -0.33 -12.78 -13.49
CA THR A 85 -1.28 -11.94 -14.23
C THR A 85 -2.02 -11.02 -13.27
N SER A 86 -2.52 -11.50 -12.13
CA SER A 86 -3.16 -10.68 -11.10
C SER A 86 -2.20 -9.68 -10.43
N ALA A 87 -0.90 -9.99 -10.34
CA ALA A 87 0.13 -9.08 -9.84
C ALA A 87 0.57 -7.99 -10.83
N THR A 88 0.25 -8.16 -12.11
CA THR A 88 0.63 -7.19 -13.15
C THR A 88 -0.21 -5.93 -13.03
N LEU A 89 0.49 -4.80 -12.91
CA LEU A 89 -0.10 -3.47 -12.79
C LEU A 89 0.02 -2.74 -14.13
N TYR A 90 -1.10 -2.17 -14.58
CA TYR A 90 -1.15 -1.31 -15.75
C TYR A 90 -1.20 0.17 -15.34
N GLU A 91 -0.69 1.05 -16.20
CA GLU A 91 -0.55 2.48 -15.88
C GLU A 91 -1.91 3.13 -15.56
N ASP A 92 -2.95 2.77 -16.29
CA ASP A 92 -4.30 3.28 -16.10
C ASP A 92 -4.94 2.83 -14.77
N GLU A 93 -4.53 1.70 -14.20
CA GLU A 93 -5.05 1.20 -12.91
C GLU A 93 -4.64 2.08 -11.73
N THR A 94 -3.56 2.86 -11.90
CA THR A 94 -3.06 3.73 -10.84
C THR A 94 -3.92 4.97 -10.63
N TRP A 95 -4.66 5.42 -11.65
CA TRP A 95 -5.40 6.68 -11.63
C TRP A 95 -6.83 6.61 -12.13
N ARG A 96 -7.26 5.53 -12.78
CA ARG A 96 -8.66 5.36 -13.20
C ARG A 96 -9.51 4.74 -12.10
N PRO A 97 -10.76 5.24 -11.92
CA PRO A 97 -11.75 4.56 -11.09
C PRO A 97 -12.08 3.17 -11.63
N CYS A 98 -12.51 2.26 -10.75
CA CYS A 98 -12.89 0.89 -11.13
C CYS A 98 -14.20 0.79 -11.93
N LEU A 99 -14.99 1.86 -11.97
CA LEU A 99 -16.24 1.95 -12.72
C LEU A 99 -16.09 2.96 -13.87
N LYS A 100 -16.38 2.52 -15.10
CA LYS A 100 -16.33 3.32 -16.33
C LYS A 100 -17.20 4.59 -16.28
N GLY A 101 -18.28 4.56 -15.48
CA GLY A 101 -19.18 5.71 -15.32
C GLY A 101 -18.68 6.80 -14.37
N VAL A 102 -17.63 6.55 -13.59
CA VAL A 102 -17.06 7.54 -12.67
C VAL A 102 -15.94 8.29 -13.38
N HIS A 103 -16.08 9.61 -13.49
CA HIS A 103 -15.04 10.43 -14.11
C HIS A 103 -13.75 10.39 -13.28
N PRO A 104 -12.55 10.22 -13.89
CA PRO A 104 -11.28 10.14 -13.16
C PRO A 104 -10.99 11.31 -12.21
N ALA A 105 -11.55 12.49 -12.51
CA ALA A 105 -11.45 13.67 -11.64
C ALA A 105 -12.04 13.46 -10.24
N TRP A 106 -13.03 12.58 -10.05
CA TRP A 106 -13.59 12.29 -8.71
C TRP A 106 -12.60 11.53 -7.82
N LEU A 107 -11.90 10.54 -8.38
CA LEU A 107 -10.84 9.83 -7.66
C LEU A 107 -9.67 10.77 -7.35
N LEU A 108 -9.31 11.65 -8.29
CA LEU A 108 -8.32 12.69 -8.05
C LEU A 108 -8.75 13.63 -6.91
N ALA A 109 -9.97 14.17 -6.96
CA ALA A 109 -10.47 15.10 -5.93
C ALA A 109 -10.48 14.44 -4.55
N PHE A 110 -10.91 13.18 -4.47
CA PHE A 110 -10.86 12.40 -3.24
C PHE A 110 -9.44 12.28 -2.68
N ARG A 111 -8.48 11.91 -3.53
CA ARG A 111 -7.06 11.74 -3.13
C ARG A 111 -6.42 13.04 -2.65
N VAL A 112 -6.68 14.14 -3.36
CA VAL A 112 -6.17 15.47 -2.98
C VAL A 112 -6.78 15.92 -1.66
N LEU A 113 -8.09 15.75 -1.48
CA LEU A 113 -8.78 16.08 -0.23
C LEU A 113 -8.22 15.26 0.94
N ALA A 114 -8.10 13.94 0.77
CA ALA A 114 -7.52 13.06 1.77
C ALA A 114 -6.08 13.46 2.11
N PHE A 115 -5.25 13.74 1.10
CA PHE A 115 -3.88 14.20 1.30
C PHE A 115 -3.80 15.48 2.13
N ILE A 116 -4.60 16.50 1.81
CA ILE A 116 -4.61 17.77 2.53
C ILE A 116 -5.04 17.56 3.99
N ILE A 117 -6.13 16.83 4.22
CA ILE A 117 -6.64 16.58 5.58
C ILE A 117 -5.60 15.82 6.41
N LEU A 118 -5.04 14.73 5.87
CA LEU A 118 -4.04 13.93 6.55
C LEU A 118 -2.76 14.73 6.81
N LEU A 119 -2.29 15.53 5.86
CA LEU A 119 -1.10 16.35 6.02
C LEU A 119 -1.29 17.41 7.10
N VAL A 120 -2.43 18.10 7.13
CA VAL A 120 -2.76 19.08 8.18
C VAL A 120 -2.80 18.40 9.53
N LEU A 121 -3.46 17.24 9.65
CA LEU A 121 -3.49 16.49 10.89
C LEU A 121 -2.08 16.03 11.31
N LEU A 122 -1.22 15.59 10.39
CA LEU A 122 0.17 15.22 10.69
C LEU A 122 0.93 16.41 11.30
N ILE A 123 0.82 17.58 10.67
CA ILE A 123 1.48 18.81 11.12
C ILE A 123 0.96 19.24 12.48
N VAL A 124 -0.36 19.23 12.69
CA VAL A 124 -0.99 19.59 13.97
C VAL A 124 -0.53 18.66 15.07
N ASN A 125 -0.52 17.34 14.85
CA ASN A 125 -0.06 16.39 15.85
C ASN A 125 1.43 16.59 16.18
N ALA A 126 2.29 16.78 15.17
CA ALA A 126 3.70 17.06 15.38
C ALA A 126 3.94 18.38 16.13
N ALA A 127 3.10 19.40 15.90
CA ALA A 127 3.20 20.69 16.56
C ALA A 127 2.69 20.66 18.01
N VAL A 128 1.61 19.93 18.30
CA VAL A 128 0.99 19.85 19.63
C VAL A 128 1.73 18.89 20.55
N ASP A 129 2.01 17.68 20.08
CA ASP A 129 2.59 16.60 20.89
C ASP A 129 4.12 16.49 20.75
N GLY A 130 4.70 17.23 19.81
CA GLY A 130 6.14 17.29 19.53
C GLY A 130 6.67 16.09 18.73
N GLY A 131 7.96 16.12 18.39
CA GLY A 131 8.58 15.11 17.52
C GLY A 131 8.67 13.68 18.10
N ARG A 132 8.45 13.52 19.42
CA ARG A 132 8.50 12.19 20.06
C ARG A 132 7.36 11.26 19.61
N ILE A 133 6.29 11.81 19.04
CA ILE A 133 5.20 10.99 18.47
C ILE A 133 5.70 10.05 17.37
N PHE A 134 6.76 10.41 16.64
CA PHE A 134 7.34 9.57 15.59
C PHE A 134 8.05 8.31 16.12
N TYR A 135 8.10 8.11 17.44
CA TYR A 135 8.44 6.80 18.02
C TYR A 135 7.28 5.82 18.03
N TYR A 136 6.05 6.21 17.70
CA TYR A 136 4.92 5.29 17.64
C TYR A 136 4.72 4.74 16.22
N TYR A 137 4.47 3.43 16.13
CA TYR A 137 4.15 2.76 14.86
C TYR A 137 2.89 3.35 14.20
N THR A 138 1.92 3.79 15.01
CA THR A 138 0.72 4.48 14.52
C THR A 138 1.04 5.75 13.74
N GLN A 139 2.06 6.51 14.17
CA GLN A 139 2.52 7.70 13.46
C GLN A 139 3.31 7.35 12.19
N TRP A 140 4.08 6.27 12.20
CA TRP A 140 4.70 5.73 10.99
C TRP A 140 3.65 5.36 9.94
N THR A 141 2.60 4.65 10.35
CA THR A 141 1.46 4.30 9.49
C THR A 141 0.73 5.55 8.98
N PHE A 142 0.42 6.50 9.85
CA PHE A 142 -0.24 7.76 9.47
C PHE A 142 0.59 8.56 8.45
N THR A 143 1.90 8.66 8.66
CA THR A 143 2.84 9.32 7.75
C THR A 143 2.89 8.60 6.40
N SER A 144 2.98 7.26 6.41
CA SER A 144 2.99 6.45 5.19
C SER A 144 1.70 6.58 4.38
N ILE A 145 0.53 6.68 5.02
CA ILE A 145 -0.76 6.93 4.34
C ILE A 145 -0.80 8.35 3.77
N THR A 146 -0.25 9.33 4.48
CA THR A 146 -0.13 10.69 3.95
C THR A 146 0.73 10.70 2.68
N ILE A 147 1.87 10.00 2.68
CA ILE A 147 2.74 9.83 1.50
C ILE A 147 1.99 9.10 0.38
N TYR A 148 1.24 8.05 0.71
CA TYR A 148 0.41 7.31 -0.25
C TYR A 148 -0.58 8.22 -0.98
N PHE A 149 -1.35 9.03 -0.26
CA PHE A 149 -2.29 9.96 -0.88
C PHE A 149 -1.59 11.08 -1.65
N GLY A 150 -0.41 11.52 -1.22
CA GLY A 150 0.41 12.46 -1.99
C GLY A 150 0.85 11.88 -3.34
N LEU A 151 1.42 10.67 -3.34
CA LEU A 151 1.81 9.95 -4.56
C LEU A 151 0.61 9.63 -5.44
N GLY A 152 -0.49 9.17 -4.85
CA GLY A 152 -1.74 8.88 -5.56
C GLY A 152 -2.32 10.12 -6.21
N SER A 153 -2.23 11.28 -5.57
CA SER A 153 -2.64 12.55 -6.15
C SER A 153 -1.77 12.91 -7.35
N LEU A 154 -0.44 12.80 -7.25
CA LEU A 154 0.48 13.07 -8.36
C LEU A 154 0.21 12.16 -9.57
N LEU A 155 0.05 10.85 -9.35
CA LEU A 155 -0.28 9.89 -10.40
C LEU A 155 -1.67 10.16 -11.01
N SER A 156 -2.64 10.52 -10.17
CA SER A 156 -3.98 10.89 -10.64
C SER A 156 -4.00 12.17 -11.46
N ILE A 157 -3.22 13.20 -11.08
CA ILE A 157 -3.07 14.44 -11.86
C ILE A 157 -2.46 14.11 -13.22
N HIS A 158 -1.36 13.35 -13.23
CA HIS A 158 -0.66 12.97 -14.45
C HIS A 158 -1.57 12.16 -15.40
N GLY A 159 -2.28 11.17 -14.87
CA GLY A 159 -3.21 10.34 -15.63
C GLY A 159 -4.42 11.12 -16.15
N CYS A 160 -5.01 11.99 -15.33
CA CYS A 160 -6.11 12.87 -15.78
C CYS A 160 -5.66 13.85 -16.87
N TYR A 161 -4.44 14.40 -16.74
CA TYR A 161 -3.86 15.28 -17.75
C TYR A 161 -3.67 14.55 -19.10
N GLN A 162 -3.07 13.36 -19.08
CA GLN A 162 -2.93 12.55 -20.28
C GLN A 162 -4.28 12.16 -20.89
N HIS A 163 -5.27 11.80 -20.05
CA HIS A 163 -6.62 11.47 -20.48
C HIS A 163 -7.29 12.64 -21.19
N HIS A 164 -7.18 13.85 -20.62
CA HIS A 164 -7.71 15.05 -21.23
C HIS A 164 -6.99 15.38 -22.54
N LYS A 165 -5.65 15.29 -22.59
CA LYS A 165 -4.89 15.50 -23.83
C LYS A 165 -5.33 14.56 -24.96
N LYS A 166 -5.58 13.28 -24.65
CA LYS A 166 -6.09 12.28 -25.61
C LYS A 166 -7.52 12.60 -26.06
N ALA A 167 -8.39 13.06 -25.15
CA ALA A 167 -9.78 13.43 -25.47
C ALA A 167 -9.91 14.73 -26.25
N THR A 168 -9.00 15.69 -26.04
CA THR A 168 -8.99 17.00 -26.71
C THR A 168 -8.36 16.97 -28.10
N GLY A 169 -7.80 15.82 -28.53
CA GLY A 169 -7.37 15.61 -29.92
C GLY A 169 -6.13 16.41 -30.32
N ASP A 170 -5.22 16.67 -29.39
CA ASP A 170 -3.97 17.35 -29.69
C ASP A 170 -3.01 16.37 -30.40
N LYS A 171 -3.23 16.18 -31.70
CA LYS A 171 -2.21 15.80 -32.68
C LYS A 171 -1.17 16.92 -32.73
N VAL A 172 -0.41 17.13 -31.67
CA VAL A 172 0.89 17.78 -31.82
C VAL A 172 1.83 16.68 -32.27
N ASP A 173 2.14 16.76 -33.55
CA ASP A 173 3.16 15.99 -34.24
C ASP A 173 4.36 15.73 -33.32
N ASN A 174 4.67 14.46 -33.10
CA ASN A 174 6.04 14.07 -32.82
C ASN A 174 6.83 14.24 -34.14
N VAL A 175 7.16 15.48 -34.50
CA VAL A 175 8.40 15.73 -35.23
C VAL A 175 9.47 15.79 -34.15
N ASP A 176 9.90 14.61 -33.71
CA ASP A 176 11.23 14.49 -33.13
C ASP A 176 12.19 14.50 -34.32
N GLY A 177 13.16 15.40 -34.26
CA GLY A 177 14.04 15.71 -35.36
C GLY A 177 14.91 14.50 -35.70
N ASP A 178 14.94 14.15 -36.98
CA ASP A 178 16.16 13.65 -37.56
C ASP A 178 16.46 14.44 -38.84
N ALA A 179 17.66 15.00 -38.84
CA ALA A 179 18.15 15.92 -39.82
C ALA A 179 18.68 15.14 -41.04
N GLU A 180 18.44 15.71 -42.22
CA GLU A 180 19.23 15.51 -43.44
C GLU A 180 19.32 14.11 -44.05
N GLN A 181 18.45 13.85 -45.04
CA GLN A 181 18.95 13.29 -46.31
C GLN A 181 18.11 13.77 -47.49
N GLY A 182 18.78 14.45 -48.43
CA GLY A 182 18.16 15.14 -49.55
C GLY A 182 17.99 14.33 -50.83
N PHE A 183 17.24 14.98 -51.73
CA PHE A 183 17.45 15.05 -53.18
C PHE A 183 16.86 13.95 -54.08
N ASN A 184 15.68 14.26 -54.65
CA ASN A 184 15.32 14.32 -56.10
C ASN A 184 14.06 13.56 -56.53
N GLY A 185 13.20 14.25 -57.30
CA GLY A 185 12.38 13.64 -58.36
C GLY A 185 10.91 14.04 -58.45
N ASP A 186 10.65 15.26 -58.94
CA ASP A 186 9.55 15.80 -59.77
C ASP A 186 8.06 15.37 -59.69
N PRO A 187 7.12 16.30 -60.05
CA PRO A 187 5.68 16.18 -59.85
C PRO A 187 4.91 15.78 -61.13
N ALA A 188 3.82 15.02 -60.98
CA ALA A 188 2.80 14.90 -62.03
C ALA A 188 1.38 14.85 -61.43
N LEU A 189 0.52 15.72 -61.98
CA LEU A 189 -0.89 15.97 -61.64
C LEU A 189 -1.82 15.06 -62.50
N PRO A 190 -3.16 15.22 -62.53
CA PRO A 190 -4.17 14.41 -61.84
C PRO A 190 -5.14 13.66 -62.80
N GLN A 191 -5.77 12.57 -62.36
CA GLN A 191 -6.98 11.97 -62.96
C GLN A 191 -7.39 10.76 -62.10
N SER A 192 -8.63 10.39 -61.85
CA SER A 192 -9.98 10.95 -62.05
C SER A 192 -10.92 9.96 -61.34
N SER A 193 -12.00 10.49 -60.75
CA SER A 193 -13.31 9.84 -60.54
C SER A 193 -13.38 8.34 -60.19
N ASN A 194 -13.92 8.02 -59.01
CA ASN A 194 -15.27 7.45 -58.90
C ASN A 194 -15.70 7.32 -57.43
N ALA A 195 -16.92 7.79 -57.16
CA ALA A 195 -17.60 7.67 -55.89
C ALA A 195 -18.00 6.21 -55.65
N PHE A 196 -17.54 5.62 -54.54
CA PHE A 196 -18.16 4.45 -53.91
C PHE A 196 -17.94 4.53 -52.39
N ASP A 197 -19.04 4.36 -51.65
CA ASP A 197 -19.16 4.16 -50.20
C ASP A 197 -18.74 5.31 -49.27
N GLN A 198 -19.56 6.37 -49.26
CA GLN A 198 -19.86 7.08 -48.01
C GLN A 198 -20.69 6.16 -47.10
N ASP A 199 -20.02 5.24 -46.39
CA ASP A 199 -20.62 4.56 -45.21
C ASP A 199 -19.56 3.92 -44.29
N LYS A 200 -18.45 4.64 -44.05
CA LYS A 200 -17.44 4.29 -43.02
C LYS A 200 -16.98 5.54 -42.25
N ILE A 201 -17.92 6.29 -41.66
CA ILE A 201 -17.58 7.41 -40.74
C ILE A 201 -18.07 7.15 -39.29
N LEU A 202 -18.74 6.03 -39.00
CA LEU A 202 -19.23 5.74 -37.64
C LEU A 202 -18.80 4.37 -37.09
N ALA A 203 -17.66 3.85 -37.53
CA ALA A 203 -16.98 2.81 -36.77
C ALA A 203 -16.04 3.50 -35.78
N ALA A 204 -16.55 3.79 -34.57
CA ALA A 204 -15.71 4.12 -33.44
C ALA A 204 -14.53 3.13 -33.40
N PRO A 205 -13.27 3.60 -33.34
CA PRO A 205 -12.15 2.69 -33.23
C PRO A 205 -12.37 1.86 -31.96
N LYS A 206 -12.58 0.55 -32.13
CA LYS A 206 -12.41 -0.40 -31.03
C LYS A 206 -10.95 -0.24 -30.61
N GLU A 207 -10.71 0.58 -29.58
CA GLU A 207 -9.42 0.75 -28.92
C GLU A 207 -9.01 -0.61 -28.32
N HIS A 208 -8.44 -1.49 -29.13
CA HIS A 208 -7.52 -2.51 -28.65
C HIS A 208 -6.14 -1.86 -28.51
N LEU A 209 -6.09 -0.75 -27.76
CA LEU A 209 -4.87 -0.04 -27.44
C LEU A 209 -4.14 -0.93 -26.44
N VAL A 210 -3.01 -1.52 -26.86
CA VAL A 210 -2.16 -2.36 -26.01
C VAL A 210 -1.96 -1.67 -24.66
N ARG A 211 -2.51 -2.27 -23.61
CA ARG A 211 -2.55 -1.66 -22.28
C ARG A 211 -1.12 -1.53 -21.75
N GLN A 212 -0.67 -0.31 -21.51
CA GLN A 212 0.71 -0.05 -21.11
C GLN A 212 0.96 -0.49 -19.67
N HIS A 213 2.04 -1.25 -19.44
CA HIS A 213 2.46 -1.62 -18.09
C HIS A 213 2.85 -0.39 -17.29
N ALA A 214 2.49 -0.39 -16.00
CA ALA A 214 2.88 0.69 -15.10
C ALA A 214 4.41 0.77 -14.97
N GLY A 215 4.93 2.00 -14.91
CA GLY A 215 6.34 2.24 -14.57
C GLY A 215 6.63 1.98 -13.09
N THR A 216 7.89 2.15 -12.70
CA THR A 216 8.38 1.95 -11.31
C THR A 216 7.54 2.70 -10.26
N TRP A 217 7.14 3.94 -10.54
CA TRP A 217 6.31 4.74 -9.63
C TRP A 217 4.93 4.13 -9.37
N GLY A 218 4.33 3.47 -10.35
CA GLY A 218 3.06 2.75 -10.17
C GLY A 218 3.21 1.55 -9.24
N TYR A 219 4.30 0.79 -9.36
CA TYR A 219 4.59 -0.31 -8.44
C TYR A 219 4.86 0.19 -7.02
N ILE A 220 5.68 1.24 -6.86
CA ILE A 220 5.92 1.86 -5.55
C ILE A 220 4.59 2.28 -4.91
N PHE A 221 3.72 2.95 -5.68
CA PHE A 221 2.40 3.35 -5.21
C PHE A 221 1.54 2.16 -4.76
N GLN A 222 1.52 1.07 -5.53
CA GLN A 222 0.78 -0.14 -5.20
C GLN A 222 1.36 -0.89 -3.99
N ILE A 223 2.68 -0.91 -3.83
CA ILE A 223 3.37 -1.51 -2.67
C ILE A 223 3.01 -0.73 -1.40
N ILE A 224 3.09 0.61 -1.45
CA ILE A 224 2.71 1.47 -0.32
C ILE A 224 1.23 1.27 0.03
N PHE A 225 0.34 1.15 -0.96
CA PHE A 225 -1.08 0.85 -0.74
C PHE A 225 -1.28 -0.42 0.09
N GLN A 226 -0.66 -1.53 -0.32
CA GLN A 226 -0.84 -2.84 0.33
C GLN A 226 -0.16 -2.92 1.70
N MET A 227 1.01 -2.30 1.82
CA MET A 227 1.69 -2.13 3.10
C MET A 227 0.81 -1.36 4.09
N ASN A 228 0.22 -0.24 3.65
CA ASN A 228 -0.69 0.56 4.47
C ASN A 228 -1.99 -0.17 4.79
N ALA A 229 -2.54 -0.97 3.87
CA ALA A 229 -3.72 -1.79 4.11
C ALA A 229 -3.53 -2.75 5.30
N GLY A 230 -2.40 -3.48 5.34
CA GLY A 230 -2.06 -4.31 6.49
C GLY A 230 -1.81 -3.49 7.75
N ALA A 231 -1.04 -2.40 7.63
CA ALA A 231 -0.63 -1.59 8.77
C ALA A 231 -1.80 -0.88 9.47
N VAL A 232 -2.77 -0.33 8.71
CA VAL A 232 -3.99 0.29 9.25
C VAL A 232 -4.83 -0.72 9.99
N LEU A 233 -5.07 -1.89 9.39
CA LEU A 233 -5.86 -2.94 10.02
C LEU A 233 -5.19 -3.43 11.30
N LEU A 234 -3.86 -3.57 11.30
CA LEU A 234 -3.11 -3.91 12.52
C LEU A 234 -3.23 -2.83 13.59
N THR A 235 -2.95 -1.58 13.26
CA THR A 235 -2.98 -0.48 14.24
C THR A 235 -4.37 -0.28 14.82
N ASP A 236 -5.40 -0.39 14.00
CA ASP A 236 -6.78 -0.15 14.41
C ASP A 236 -7.33 -1.32 15.21
N CYS A 237 -7.06 -2.56 14.80
CA CYS A 237 -7.46 -3.72 15.60
C CYS A 237 -6.80 -3.71 16.98
N VAL A 238 -5.48 -3.45 17.04
CA VAL A 238 -4.78 -3.36 18.33
C VAL A 238 -5.32 -2.19 19.16
N PHE A 239 -5.56 -1.03 18.55
CA PHE A 239 -6.09 0.13 19.27
C PHE A 239 -7.49 -0.13 19.81
N TRP A 240 -8.44 -0.51 18.95
CA TRP A 240 -9.85 -0.64 19.32
C TRP A 240 -10.15 -1.88 20.16
N PHE A 241 -9.48 -3.01 19.92
CA PHE A 241 -9.79 -4.26 20.63
C PHE A 241 -8.87 -4.54 21.82
N LEU A 242 -7.67 -3.99 21.87
CA LEU A 242 -6.74 -4.21 22.99
C LEU A 242 -6.58 -2.95 23.86
N ILE A 243 -6.26 -1.81 23.25
CA ILE A 243 -5.89 -0.60 24.01
C ILE A 243 -7.12 0.10 24.58
N VAL A 244 -8.15 0.37 23.79
CA VAL A 244 -9.35 1.10 24.23
C VAL A 244 -10.04 0.39 25.41
N PRO A 245 -10.32 -0.93 25.39
CA PRO A 245 -10.94 -1.60 26.54
C PRO A 245 -10.12 -1.46 27.82
N PHE A 246 -8.78 -1.55 27.72
CA PHE A 246 -7.89 -1.39 28.85
C PHE A 246 -7.89 0.05 29.41
N LEU A 247 -7.97 1.06 28.54
CA LEU A 247 -8.04 2.47 28.94
C LEU A 247 -9.40 2.83 29.55
N THR A 248 -10.49 2.28 29.01
CA THR A 248 -11.86 2.49 29.52
C THR A 248 -12.03 1.88 30.91
N ILE A 249 -11.45 0.70 31.17
CA ILE A 249 -11.45 0.08 32.52
C ILE A 249 -10.72 0.96 33.55
N LYS A 250 -9.79 1.81 33.11
CA LYS A 250 -8.97 2.68 33.96
C LYS A 250 -9.43 4.15 33.99
N ASP A 251 -10.64 4.45 33.51
CA ASP A 251 -11.24 5.80 33.46
C ASP A 251 -10.36 6.86 32.79
N TYR A 252 -9.60 6.48 31.76
CA TYR A 252 -8.70 7.41 31.08
C TYR A 252 -9.41 8.19 29.97
N ASN A 253 -9.17 9.52 29.91
CA ASN A 253 -9.64 10.36 28.82
C ASN A 253 -8.78 10.13 27.57
N ILE A 254 -9.34 9.45 26.57
CA ILE A 254 -8.68 9.23 25.28
C ILE A 254 -8.69 10.55 24.50
N ASN A 255 -7.51 11.00 24.05
CA ASN A 255 -7.40 12.23 23.26
C ASN A 255 -8.12 12.08 21.90
N PHE A 256 -8.94 13.06 21.54
CA PHE A 256 -9.68 13.09 20.28
C PHE A 256 -8.78 12.95 19.05
N LEU A 257 -7.57 13.52 19.11
CA LEU A 257 -6.57 13.42 18.03
C LEU A 257 -6.12 11.97 17.80
N ILE A 258 -5.93 11.21 18.89
CA ILE A 258 -5.51 9.80 18.81
C ILE A 258 -6.63 8.95 18.21
N ILE A 259 -7.88 9.15 18.64
CA ILE A 259 -9.04 8.45 18.07
C ILE A 259 -9.17 8.77 16.57
N ASN A 260 -9.03 10.04 16.20
CA ASN A 260 -9.10 10.45 14.80
C ASN A 260 -8.05 9.78 13.95
N MET A 261 -6.81 9.67 14.42
CA MET A 261 -5.73 9.08 13.61
C MET A 261 -5.97 7.61 13.27
N HIS A 262 -6.64 6.85 14.14
CA HIS A 262 -7.04 5.49 13.84
C HIS A 262 -8.20 5.46 12.84
N THR A 263 -9.34 6.08 13.18
CA THR A 263 -10.54 6.02 12.35
C THR A 263 -10.36 6.67 10.97
N ILE A 264 -9.68 7.82 10.88
CA ILE A 264 -9.59 8.59 9.63
C ILE A 264 -8.71 7.89 8.58
N ASN A 265 -7.67 7.18 9.03
CA ASN A 265 -6.80 6.39 8.17
C ASN A 265 -7.58 5.25 7.51
N ALA A 266 -8.37 4.50 8.30
CA ALA A 266 -9.22 3.45 7.78
C ALA A 266 -10.28 4.01 6.81
N VAL A 267 -10.94 5.10 7.17
CA VAL A 267 -11.97 5.72 6.32
C VAL A 267 -11.40 6.14 4.97
N PHE A 268 -10.29 6.87 4.94
CA PHE A 268 -9.70 7.31 3.68
C PHE A 268 -9.17 6.13 2.86
N LEU A 269 -8.48 5.17 3.48
CA LEU A 269 -7.92 4.03 2.76
C LEU A 269 -9.01 3.13 2.18
N ILE A 270 -10.08 2.85 2.93
CA ILE A 270 -11.26 2.10 2.43
C ILE A 270 -11.98 2.90 1.35
N GLY A 271 -12.09 4.23 1.50
CA GLY A 271 -12.66 5.11 0.49
C GLY A 271 -11.89 5.08 -0.83
N ASP A 272 -10.55 5.19 -0.80
CA ASP A 272 -9.73 5.05 -2.01
C ASP A 272 -9.89 3.65 -2.60
N THR A 273 -9.88 2.64 -1.74
CA THR A 273 -10.08 1.24 -2.13
C THR A 273 -11.40 1.03 -2.85
N ALA A 274 -12.49 1.64 -2.41
CA ALA A 274 -13.78 1.53 -3.06
C ALA A 274 -13.78 2.12 -4.48
N LEU A 275 -13.00 3.18 -4.71
CA LEU A 275 -12.98 3.92 -5.97
C LEU A 275 -11.91 3.44 -6.94
N ASN A 276 -10.72 3.07 -6.46
CA ASN A 276 -9.53 2.78 -7.26
C ASN A 276 -9.63 1.45 -8.03
N SER A 277 -8.68 1.23 -8.95
CA SER A 277 -8.60 0.00 -9.76
C SER A 277 -7.39 -0.87 -9.40
N LEU A 278 -6.77 -0.62 -8.24
CA LEU A 278 -5.50 -1.25 -7.90
C LEU A 278 -5.66 -2.75 -7.63
N PRO A 279 -4.80 -3.61 -8.21
CA PRO A 279 -4.74 -5.01 -7.85
C PRO A 279 -4.23 -5.20 -6.41
N PHE A 280 -4.64 -6.29 -5.76
CA PHE A 280 -4.19 -6.67 -4.42
C PHE A 280 -3.61 -8.10 -4.39
N PRO A 281 -2.47 -8.37 -5.06
CA PRO A 281 -1.76 -9.64 -4.94
C PRO A 281 -1.40 -9.96 -3.49
N TRP A 282 -1.52 -11.24 -3.13
CA TRP A 282 -1.36 -11.69 -1.76
C TRP A 282 0.09 -11.68 -1.29
N PHE A 283 1.04 -12.11 -2.14
CA PHE A 283 2.47 -12.23 -1.78
C PHE A 283 3.10 -10.93 -1.24
N ARG A 284 2.51 -9.77 -1.54
CA ARG A 284 3.01 -8.46 -1.08
C ARG A 284 2.74 -8.17 0.39
N ILE A 285 2.10 -9.09 1.11
CA ILE A 285 2.18 -9.16 2.57
C ILE A 285 3.63 -9.10 3.07
N GLY A 286 4.60 -9.58 2.28
CA GLY A 286 6.03 -9.45 2.60
C GLY A 286 6.45 -8.00 2.88
N TYR A 287 5.97 -7.02 2.11
CA TYR A 287 6.31 -5.60 2.35
C TYR A 287 5.74 -5.08 3.66
N PHE A 288 4.53 -5.50 4.02
CA PHE A 288 3.93 -5.16 5.31
C PHE A 288 4.74 -5.74 6.48
N CYS A 289 5.16 -7.00 6.39
CA CYS A 289 6.04 -7.62 7.38
C CYS A 289 7.40 -6.91 7.46
N LEU A 290 8.01 -6.55 6.33
CA LEU A 290 9.27 -5.79 6.30
C LEU A 290 9.13 -4.40 6.92
N TRP A 291 8.01 -3.72 6.71
CA TRP A 291 7.71 -2.44 7.34
C TRP A 291 7.71 -2.55 8.88
N THR A 292 7.05 -3.58 9.41
CA THR A 292 7.03 -3.83 10.85
C THR A 292 8.41 -4.23 11.39
N VAL A 293 9.15 -5.09 10.68
CA VAL A 293 10.54 -5.44 11.03
C VAL A 293 11.43 -4.18 11.08
N THR A 294 11.30 -3.31 10.08
CA THR A 294 12.04 -2.04 10.02
C THR A 294 11.74 -1.16 11.22
N TYR A 295 10.47 -1.03 11.59
CA TYR A 295 10.08 -0.30 12.80
C TYR A 295 10.66 -0.91 14.07
N VAL A 296 10.63 -2.24 14.22
CA VAL A 296 11.19 -2.92 15.41
C VAL A 296 12.70 -2.68 15.50
N ILE A 297 13.43 -2.81 14.39
CA ILE A 297 14.88 -2.53 14.34
C ILE A 297 15.16 -1.07 14.71
N PHE A 298 14.38 -0.12 14.15
CA PHE A 298 14.48 1.29 14.51
C PHE A 298 14.30 1.50 16.02
N GLN A 299 13.26 0.90 16.62
CA GLN A 299 13.02 0.99 18.06
C GLN A 299 14.17 0.41 18.87
N TRP A 300 14.70 -0.74 18.46
CA TRP A 300 15.82 -1.37 19.14
C TRP A 300 17.06 -0.49 19.12
N MET A 301 17.40 0.07 17.95
CA MET A 301 18.51 1.01 17.82
C MET A 301 18.33 2.22 18.72
N VAL A 302 17.16 2.85 18.71
CA VAL A 302 16.86 4.01 19.55
C VAL A 302 17.03 3.68 21.04
N HIS A 303 16.50 2.55 21.50
CA HIS A 303 16.58 2.14 22.91
C HIS A 303 17.97 1.65 23.33
N ALA A 304 18.78 1.15 22.38
CA ALA A 304 20.17 0.80 22.62
C ALA A 304 21.05 2.06 22.81
N CYS A 305 20.75 3.12 22.05
CA CYS A 305 21.51 4.37 22.11
C CYS A 305 21.03 5.35 23.19
N ILE A 306 19.73 5.39 23.46
CA ILE A 306 19.10 6.40 24.32
C ILE A 306 18.20 5.72 25.34
N TYR A 307 18.31 6.15 26.60
CA TYR A 307 17.42 5.70 27.66
C TYR A 307 16.04 6.35 27.52
N LEU A 308 15.09 5.61 26.94
CA LEU A 308 13.72 6.01 26.67
C LEU A 308 12.75 4.92 27.12
N TRP A 309 11.50 5.29 27.38
CA TRP A 309 10.45 4.32 27.68
C TRP A 309 9.96 3.69 26.36
N TRP A 310 9.55 2.42 26.42
CA TRP A 310 9.01 1.71 25.26
C TRP A 310 7.67 2.29 24.81
N PRO A 311 7.50 2.71 23.54
CA PRO A 311 6.23 3.24 23.06
C PRO A 311 5.08 2.21 23.21
N TYR A 312 5.42 0.93 23.16
CA TYR A 312 4.50 -0.18 23.40
C TYR A 312 5.08 -1.17 24.41
N THR A 313 4.31 -1.54 25.42
CA THR A 313 4.73 -2.47 26.48
C THR A 313 5.08 -3.86 25.96
N PHE A 314 4.46 -4.30 24.87
CA PHE A 314 4.75 -5.60 24.23
C PHE A 314 6.09 -5.63 23.48
N LEU A 315 6.74 -4.47 23.25
CA LEU A 315 8.09 -4.42 22.70
C LEU A 315 9.19 -4.53 23.77
N ASP A 316 8.83 -4.34 25.03
CA ASP A 316 9.79 -4.36 26.14
C ASP A 316 10.40 -5.76 26.31
N LEU A 317 11.70 -5.85 26.06
CA LEU A 317 12.48 -7.09 26.09
C LEU A 317 12.78 -7.56 27.52
N SER A 318 12.55 -6.71 28.53
CA SER A 318 12.64 -7.11 29.94
C SER A 318 11.47 -8.02 30.35
N SER A 319 10.35 -7.95 29.64
CA SER A 319 9.16 -8.75 29.93
C SER A 319 9.44 -10.25 29.78
N PRO A 320 8.97 -11.11 30.70
CA PRO A 320 9.09 -12.56 30.54
C PRO A 320 8.34 -13.11 29.33
N TYR A 321 7.33 -12.37 28.85
CA TYR A 321 6.52 -12.75 27.70
C TYR A 321 6.98 -12.11 26.39
N ALA A 322 8.13 -11.42 26.37
CA ALA A 322 8.60 -10.72 25.18
C ALA A 322 8.68 -11.63 23.93
N PRO A 323 9.29 -12.84 23.96
CA PRO A 323 9.31 -13.70 22.78
C PRO A 323 7.92 -14.08 22.26
N LEU A 324 6.95 -14.27 23.17
CA LEU A 324 5.56 -14.59 22.81
C LEU A 324 4.88 -13.39 22.16
N TRP A 325 5.14 -12.17 22.63
CA TRP A 325 4.60 -10.94 22.01
C TRP A 325 5.13 -10.73 20.59
N TYR A 326 6.44 -10.92 20.37
CA TYR A 326 7.04 -10.79 19.04
C TYR A 326 6.47 -11.83 18.07
N PHE A 327 6.31 -13.08 18.53
CA PHE A 327 5.64 -14.12 17.77
C PHE A 327 4.16 -13.79 17.48
N ALA A 328 3.41 -13.33 18.48
CA ALA A 328 2.00 -12.98 18.33
C ALA A 328 1.81 -11.83 17.33
N VAL A 329 2.65 -10.79 17.38
CA VAL A 329 2.62 -9.70 16.40
C VAL A 329 2.96 -10.22 15.01
N ALA A 330 3.96 -11.08 14.85
CA ALA A 330 4.27 -11.71 13.57
C ALA A 330 3.04 -12.47 13.01
N LEU A 331 2.36 -13.25 13.84
CA LEU A 331 1.13 -13.95 13.44
C LEU A 331 -0.01 -12.99 13.06
N LEU A 332 -0.19 -11.87 13.77
CA LEU A 332 -1.25 -10.89 13.51
C LEU A 332 -1.17 -10.26 12.11
N HIS A 333 -0.01 -10.28 11.45
CA HIS A 333 0.10 -9.77 10.08
C HIS A 333 -0.82 -10.54 9.11
N ILE A 334 -0.96 -11.84 9.29
CA ILE A 334 -1.75 -12.72 8.42
C ILE A 334 -3.24 -12.36 8.47
N PRO A 335 -3.94 -12.38 9.62
CA PRO A 335 -5.35 -12.00 9.67
C PRO A 335 -5.57 -10.53 9.34
N CYS A 336 -4.70 -9.60 9.75
CA CYS A 336 -4.88 -8.17 9.41
C CYS A 336 -4.80 -7.91 7.90
N TYR A 337 -3.81 -8.50 7.23
CA TYR A 337 -3.69 -8.40 5.77
C TYR A 337 -4.82 -9.18 5.08
N GLY A 338 -5.18 -10.34 5.62
CA GLY A 338 -6.24 -11.20 5.10
C GLY A 338 -7.63 -10.57 5.13
N VAL A 339 -7.98 -9.86 6.21
CA VAL A 339 -9.24 -9.11 6.28
C VAL A 339 -9.30 -8.06 5.17
N PHE A 340 -8.22 -7.34 4.90
CA PHE A 340 -8.20 -6.36 3.82
C PHE A 340 -8.30 -7.00 2.44
N ALA A 341 -7.61 -8.12 2.23
CA ALA A 341 -7.74 -8.91 1.00
C ALA A 341 -9.18 -9.43 0.80
N LEU A 342 -9.88 -9.82 1.87
CA LEU A 342 -11.29 -10.18 1.81
C LEU A 342 -12.17 -8.99 1.43
N ILE A 343 -11.88 -7.78 1.93
CA ILE A 343 -12.56 -6.54 1.50
C ILE A 343 -12.35 -6.31 0.00
N MET A 344 -11.14 -6.53 -0.52
CA MET A 344 -10.85 -6.45 -1.96
C MET A 344 -11.63 -7.48 -2.76
N LYS A 345 -11.64 -8.74 -2.35
CA LYS A 345 -12.43 -9.80 -3.00
C LYS A 345 -13.93 -9.47 -2.98
N LEU A 346 -14.44 -8.99 -1.85
CA LEU A 346 -15.84 -8.57 -1.71
C LEU A 346 -16.17 -7.40 -2.64
N LYS A 347 -15.30 -6.38 -2.72
CA LYS A 347 -15.45 -5.27 -3.68
C LYS A 347 -15.55 -5.80 -5.10
N HIS A 348 -14.61 -6.66 -5.52
CA HIS A 348 -14.58 -7.20 -6.87
C HIS A 348 -15.86 -7.99 -7.19
N TYR A 349 -16.30 -8.86 -6.27
CA TYR A 349 -17.53 -9.64 -6.40
C TYR A 349 -18.78 -8.76 -6.47
N VAL A 350 -18.92 -7.76 -5.59
CA VAL A 350 -20.09 -6.88 -5.56
C VAL A 350 -20.16 -6.01 -6.81
N LEU A 351 -19.04 -5.42 -7.25
CA LEU A 351 -19.03 -4.54 -8.41
C LEU A 351 -19.19 -5.30 -9.72
N SER A 352 -18.60 -6.49 -9.87
CA SER A 352 -18.81 -7.32 -11.07
C SER A 352 -20.26 -7.80 -11.18
N THR A 353 -20.88 -8.19 -10.05
CA THR A 353 -22.27 -8.66 -10.04
C THR A 353 -23.27 -7.52 -10.27
N ARG A 354 -23.04 -6.33 -9.68
CA ARG A 354 -23.98 -5.20 -9.75
C ARG A 354 -23.82 -4.35 -11.01
N TYR A 355 -22.61 -4.30 -11.57
CA TYR A 355 -22.26 -3.41 -12.69
C TYR A 355 -21.40 -4.12 -13.75
N PRO A 356 -21.86 -5.24 -14.33
CA PRO A 356 -21.04 -6.07 -15.23
C PRO A 356 -20.49 -5.29 -16.44
N ASP A 357 -21.31 -4.43 -17.05
CA ASP A 357 -20.90 -3.67 -18.25
C ASP A 357 -20.05 -2.42 -17.95
N LYS A 358 -19.97 -2.02 -16.67
CA LYS A 358 -19.29 -0.78 -16.25
C LYS A 358 -18.05 -1.05 -15.42
N TYR A 359 -17.86 -2.27 -14.92
CA TYR A 359 -16.76 -2.62 -14.05
C TYR A 359 -15.51 -2.97 -14.87
N LEU A 360 -14.41 -2.25 -14.61
CA LEU A 360 -13.19 -2.30 -15.43
C LEU A 360 -12.12 -3.26 -14.89
N CYS A 361 -12.32 -3.82 -13.71
CA CYS A 361 -11.33 -4.66 -13.02
C CYS A 361 -11.74 -6.13 -12.93
N SER A 362 -12.64 -6.61 -13.79
CA SER A 362 -12.88 -8.05 -13.91
C SER A 362 -11.69 -8.65 -14.65
N ARG A 363 -10.90 -9.47 -13.97
CA ARG A 363 -9.86 -10.31 -14.58
C ARG A 363 -10.35 -11.73 -14.61
#